data_AF-A0A9D8SCP2-F1
#
_entry.id   AF-A0A9D8SCP2-F1
#
_cell.length_a   1.000
_cell.length_b   1.000
_cell.length_c   1.000
_cell.angle_alpha   90.00
_cell.angle_beta   90.00
_cell.angle_gamma   90.00
#
_symmetry.space_group_name_H-M   'P 1'
#
loop_
_entity.id
_entity.type
_entity.pdbx_description
1 polymer ?
#
loop_
_entity_poly.entity_id
_entity_poly.type
_entity_poly.pdbx_seq_one_letter_code
_entity_poly.pdbx_strand_id
1 'polypeptide(L)'
;MLRKIRIIAAALCFTLITLLFLDFTGTIHAWFGWLAKVQFLPAILALNVGVIVFLVALTLLFGRVYCSVICPLGVMQDIISWFAGRRKKNRFSYSPAKNWLRYAVLAIFIVTLAAGFGAVALLVAPYSAFGRISQNLFAPLWKWGNNLLAYIAERVDSYAFYSTDVVVGSWATFAVAVVTLIVLAILAWRNGRTYCNTICPVGTVLGLLSRFSLLKPVIDTDKCINCGLCARKCKASCIDAKNHSIDYSRCVVCMDCLESCNKGAIKYTLRKGSAAPAAAAPADKSRRNFLVGAGLLATSAAKAQEMKLDGGYATIIAKQSPFKNRALTPPGSLSARNMAAHCTGCQLCVAVCPTQVLRPSADLTTFMQPEMSYEKGYCRPECNKCSQVCPTGAIKPISVEEKSSIQLGHAEWVRDNCVVITDDVECGNCQRHCPTGAITMILSDYRDTKSRKIPSVNKHLCIGCGACENLCPARPFSAIRVKGYTNHRTI
;
A
#
# COMPACT_ATOMS: atom_id res chain seq x y z
N MET A 1 32.69 5.18 -9.66
CA MET A 1 32.01 3.87 -9.83
C MET A 1 30.85 3.67 -8.85
N LEU A 2 31.02 3.91 -7.55
CA LEU A 2 29.99 3.70 -6.50
C LEU A 2 28.60 4.29 -6.81
N ARG A 3 28.54 5.52 -7.33
CA ARG A 3 27.26 6.16 -7.69
C ARG A 3 26.51 5.40 -8.79
N LYS A 4 27.21 4.90 -9.82
CA LYS A 4 26.62 4.14 -10.93
C LYS A 4 26.05 2.81 -10.43
N ILE A 5 26.82 2.07 -9.62
CA ILE A 5 26.38 0.82 -8.98
C ILE A 5 25.09 1.05 -8.18
N ARG A 6 25.07 2.10 -7.33
CA ARG A 6 23.88 2.47 -6.56
C ARG A 6 22.69 2.80 -7.46
N ILE A 7 22.87 3.55 -8.54
CA ILE A 7 21.77 3.90 -9.46
C ILE A 7 21.20 2.66 -10.14
N ILE A 8 22.05 1.75 -10.60
CA ILE A 8 21.63 0.49 -11.23
C ILE A 8 20.85 -0.35 -10.22
N ALA A 9 21.39 -0.54 -9.00
CA ALA A 9 20.70 -1.28 -7.94
C ALA A 9 19.35 -0.64 -7.57
N ALA A 10 19.30 0.69 -7.45
CA ALA A 10 18.07 1.42 -7.15
C ALA A 10 17.03 1.29 -8.26
N ALA A 11 17.44 1.33 -9.53
CA ALA A 11 16.56 1.13 -10.67
C ALA A 11 16.00 -0.30 -10.71
N LEU A 12 16.83 -1.31 -10.46
CA LEU A 12 16.40 -2.71 -10.36
C LEU A 12 15.40 -2.92 -9.20
N CYS A 13 15.73 -2.45 -7.99
CA CYS A 13 14.80 -2.56 -6.86
C CYS A 13 13.48 -1.82 -7.12
N PHE A 14 13.54 -0.60 -7.67
CA PHE A 14 12.34 0.20 -7.96
C PHE A 14 11.45 -0.45 -9.01
N THR A 15 12.03 -0.94 -10.10
CA THR A 15 11.28 -1.62 -11.17
C THR A 15 10.61 -2.88 -10.66
N LEU A 16 11.36 -3.77 -9.99
CA LEU A 16 10.82 -5.01 -9.43
C LEU A 16 9.70 -4.75 -8.40
N ILE A 17 9.89 -3.80 -7.48
CA ILE A 17 8.85 -3.46 -6.49
C ILE A 17 7.62 -2.84 -7.17
N THR A 18 7.81 -2.01 -8.19
CA THR A 18 6.67 -1.45 -8.94
C THR A 18 5.91 -2.57 -9.65
N LEU A 19 6.62 -3.50 -10.29
CA LEU A 19 6.01 -4.65 -10.97
C LEU A 19 5.27 -5.56 -10.00
N LEU A 20 5.70 -5.73 -8.75
CA LEU A 20 4.91 -6.43 -7.73
C LEU A 20 3.53 -5.80 -7.54
N PHE A 21 3.40 -4.48 -7.65
CA PHE A 21 2.08 -3.85 -7.59
C PHE A 21 1.33 -3.98 -8.93
N LEU A 22 2.01 -3.86 -10.08
CA LEU A 22 1.33 -3.86 -11.38
C LEU A 22 0.92 -5.25 -11.88
N ASP A 23 1.61 -6.29 -11.44
CA ASP A 23 1.42 -7.67 -11.91
C ASP A 23 0.11 -8.29 -11.39
N PHE A 24 -0.87 -8.41 -12.28
CA PHE A 24 -2.14 -9.10 -12.05
C PHE A 24 -2.08 -10.61 -12.37
N THR A 25 -1.03 -11.08 -13.05
CA THR A 25 -0.85 -12.51 -13.35
C THR A 25 -0.42 -13.29 -12.11
N GLY A 26 0.41 -12.64 -11.27
CA GLY A 26 1.00 -13.20 -10.06
C GLY A 26 2.35 -13.88 -10.29
N THR A 27 2.89 -13.83 -11.51
CA THR A 27 4.19 -14.42 -11.85
C THR A 27 5.34 -13.72 -11.12
N ILE A 28 5.37 -12.39 -11.09
CA ILE A 28 6.43 -11.61 -10.44
C ILE A 28 6.44 -11.84 -8.94
N HIS A 29 5.26 -12.08 -8.34
CA HIS A 29 5.15 -12.36 -6.91
C HIS A 29 5.80 -13.68 -6.51
N ALA A 30 5.73 -14.71 -7.36
CA ALA A 30 6.34 -16.01 -7.07
C ALA A 30 7.87 -15.91 -6.94
N TRP A 31 8.51 -15.13 -7.81
CA TRP A 31 9.97 -14.99 -7.85
C TRP A 31 10.50 -13.88 -6.94
N PHE A 32 9.80 -12.74 -6.87
CA PHE A 32 10.31 -11.50 -6.25
C PHE A 32 9.48 -11.00 -5.06
N GLY A 33 8.48 -11.76 -4.60
CA GLY A 33 7.64 -11.36 -3.46
C GLY A 33 8.42 -11.11 -2.15
N TRP A 34 9.63 -11.66 -2.02
CA TRP A 34 10.52 -11.39 -0.88
C TRP A 34 10.94 -9.91 -0.78
N LEU A 35 10.97 -9.15 -1.89
CA LEU A 35 11.31 -7.72 -1.87
C LEU A 35 10.29 -6.89 -1.07
N ALA A 36 9.02 -7.31 -1.05
CA ALA A 36 7.99 -6.70 -0.21
C ALA A 36 8.22 -6.98 1.28
N LYS A 37 8.72 -8.17 1.62
CA LYS A 37 9.05 -8.61 3.00
C LYS A 37 10.30 -7.92 3.55
N VAL A 38 11.23 -7.51 2.69
CA VAL A 38 12.47 -6.80 3.07
C VAL A 38 12.24 -5.33 3.43
N GLN A 39 11.03 -4.79 3.23
CA GLN A 39 10.73 -3.41 3.58
C GLN A 39 10.68 -3.25 5.11
N PHE A 40 11.26 -2.18 5.63
CA PHE A 40 11.50 -1.99 7.07
C PHE A 40 10.23 -2.10 7.93
N LEU A 41 9.15 -1.37 7.59
CA LEU A 41 7.93 -1.39 8.38
C LEU A 41 7.19 -2.75 8.29
N PRO A 42 7.01 -3.35 7.09
CA PRO A 42 6.49 -4.71 7.00
C PRO A 42 7.30 -5.74 7.80
N ALA A 43 8.64 -5.66 7.78
CA ALA A 43 9.48 -6.56 8.55
C ALA A 43 9.24 -6.46 10.06
N ILE A 44 9.05 -5.25 10.60
CA ILE A 44 8.71 -5.02 12.01
C ILE A 44 7.34 -5.62 12.35
N LEU A 45 6.32 -5.33 11.53
CA LEU A 45 4.96 -5.81 11.78
C LEU A 45 4.82 -7.33 11.64
N ALA A 46 5.61 -7.94 10.74
CA ALA A 46 5.70 -9.38 10.59
C ALA A 46 6.63 -10.06 11.62
N LEU A 47 7.25 -9.29 12.53
CA LEU A 47 8.25 -9.78 13.49
C LEU A 47 9.39 -10.58 12.85
N ASN A 48 9.79 -10.19 11.63
CA ASN A 48 10.86 -10.87 10.90
C ASN A 48 12.24 -10.40 11.38
N VAL A 49 12.69 -11.00 12.48
CA VAL A 49 13.95 -10.63 13.17
C VAL A 49 15.15 -10.68 12.21
N GLY A 50 15.24 -11.69 11.34
CA GLY A 50 16.34 -11.82 10.39
C GLY A 50 16.46 -10.62 9.44
N VAL A 51 15.34 -10.18 8.86
CA VAL A 51 15.32 -8.99 7.98
C VAL A 51 15.64 -7.71 8.77
N ILE A 52 15.11 -7.57 9.98
CA ILE A 52 15.36 -6.38 10.81
C ILE A 52 16.85 -6.27 11.14
N VAL A 53 17.47 -7.36 11.63
CA VAL A 53 18.90 -7.42 11.95
C VAL A 53 19.74 -7.11 10.71
N PHE A 54 19.38 -7.69 9.56
CA PHE A 54 20.06 -7.40 8.30
C PHE A 54 19.98 -5.91 7.92
N LEU A 55 18.81 -5.28 8.00
CA LEU A 55 18.65 -3.86 7.68
C LEU A 55 19.38 -2.94 8.66
N VAL A 56 19.40 -3.30 9.95
CA VAL A 56 20.15 -2.57 10.98
C VAL A 56 21.65 -2.67 10.72
N ALA A 57 22.16 -3.88 10.46
CA ALA A 57 23.56 -4.12 10.11
C ALA A 57 23.96 -3.37 8.84
N LEU A 58 23.13 -3.43 7.79
CA LEU A 58 23.32 -2.66 6.55
C LEU A 58 23.40 -1.15 6.84
N THR A 59 22.56 -0.65 7.75
CA THR A 59 22.54 0.77 8.12
C THR A 59 23.74 1.19 8.96
N LEU A 60 24.22 0.33 9.86
CA LEU A 60 25.42 0.56 10.65
C LEU A 60 26.70 0.42 9.81
N LEU A 61 26.70 -0.42 8.78
CA LEU A 61 27.87 -0.58 7.93
C LEU A 61 27.99 0.55 6.92
N PHE A 62 26.92 0.83 6.16
CA PHE A 62 26.97 1.74 5.01
C PHE A 62 26.23 3.07 5.21
N GLY A 63 25.53 3.27 6.33
CA GLY A 63 24.62 4.40 6.54
C GLY A 63 23.24 4.14 5.94
N ARG A 64 22.45 5.19 5.65
CA ARG A 64 21.06 5.05 5.17
C ARG A 64 20.93 4.62 3.70
N VAL A 65 21.67 3.60 3.27
CA VAL A 65 21.61 3.04 1.89
C VAL A 65 20.22 2.49 1.57
N TYR A 66 19.50 1.96 2.56
CA TYR A 66 18.09 1.54 2.39
C TYR A 66 17.22 2.62 1.73
N CYS A 67 17.35 3.88 2.16
CA CYS A 67 16.54 4.99 1.62
C CYS A 67 16.91 5.38 0.19
N SER A 68 18.10 5.03 -0.30
CA SER A 68 18.57 5.37 -1.65
C SER A 68 18.52 4.22 -2.65
N VAL A 69 18.43 2.96 -2.18
CA VAL A 69 18.43 1.76 -3.05
C VAL A 69 17.14 0.94 -2.90
N ILE A 70 16.76 0.56 -1.68
CA ILE A 70 15.71 -0.45 -1.43
C ILE A 70 14.31 0.16 -1.31
N CYS A 71 14.22 1.35 -0.70
CA CYS A 71 12.94 2.01 -0.45
C CYS A 71 12.37 2.62 -1.75
N PRO A 72 11.22 2.15 -2.26
CA PRO A 72 10.69 2.60 -3.54
C PRO A 72 10.26 4.07 -3.51
N LEU A 73 9.71 4.53 -2.38
CA LEU A 73 9.38 5.94 -2.19
C LEU A 73 10.63 6.83 -2.27
N GLY A 74 11.75 6.35 -1.72
CA GLY A 74 13.01 7.08 -1.78
C GLY A 74 13.53 7.21 -3.21
N VAL A 75 13.51 6.13 -3.97
CA VAL A 75 13.92 6.14 -5.39
C VAL A 75 12.98 7.03 -6.22
N MET A 76 11.67 6.98 -5.97
CA MET A 76 10.69 7.88 -6.60
C MET A 76 11.03 9.36 -6.37
N GLN A 77 11.43 9.74 -5.15
CA GLN A 77 11.90 11.12 -4.90
C GLN A 77 13.17 11.47 -5.66
N ASP A 78 14.09 10.51 -5.83
CA ASP A 78 15.29 10.72 -6.64
C ASP A 78 14.96 10.93 -8.11
N ILE A 79 13.99 10.20 -8.66
CA ILE A 79 13.51 10.34 -10.04
C ILE A 79 12.89 11.73 -10.24
N ILE A 80 11.95 12.13 -9.36
CA ILE A 80 11.31 13.45 -9.42
C ILE A 80 12.35 14.58 -9.30
N SER A 81 13.27 14.43 -8.34
CA SER A 81 14.35 15.39 -8.11
C SER A 81 15.30 15.50 -9.30
N TRP A 82 15.55 14.40 -10.00
CA TRP A 82 16.38 14.39 -11.21
C TRP A 82 15.73 15.15 -12.37
N PHE A 83 14.43 14.93 -12.64
CA PHE A 83 13.69 15.70 -13.64
C PHE A 83 13.71 17.19 -13.34
N ALA A 84 13.50 17.56 -12.07
CA ALA A 84 13.51 18.93 -11.63
C ALA A 84 14.92 19.57 -11.72
N GLY A 85 15.99 18.77 -11.58
CA GLY A 85 17.37 19.18 -11.81
C GLY A 85 17.72 19.50 -13.27
N ARG A 86 16.91 19.03 -14.24
CA ARG A 86 17.05 19.41 -15.66
C ARG A 86 16.68 20.89 -15.89
N ARG A 87 15.74 21.43 -15.08
CA ARG A 87 15.26 22.82 -15.20
C ARG A 87 16.11 23.81 -14.41
N LYS A 88 16.55 23.45 -13.20
CA LYS A 88 17.41 24.31 -12.35
C LYS A 88 18.57 23.52 -11.77
N LYS A 89 19.79 23.80 -12.25
CA LYS A 89 21.04 23.22 -11.72
C LYS A 89 21.37 23.83 -10.35
N ASN A 90 22.12 23.09 -9.51
CA ASN A 90 22.70 23.56 -8.24
C ASN A 90 21.70 24.21 -7.26
N ARG A 91 20.50 23.64 -7.18
CA ARG A 91 19.35 24.21 -6.46
C ARG A 91 19.36 24.01 -4.94
N PHE A 92 20.16 23.07 -4.44
CA PHE A 92 20.14 22.75 -3.03
C PHE A 92 21.05 23.68 -2.24
N SER A 93 20.72 23.87 -0.97
CA SER A 93 21.58 24.54 -0.01
C SER A 93 21.56 23.75 1.29
N TYR A 94 22.56 24.00 2.14
CA TYR A 94 22.55 23.48 3.49
C TYR A 94 21.34 24.01 4.24
N SER A 95 20.66 23.13 4.97
CA SER A 95 19.63 23.51 5.95
C SER A 95 19.88 22.75 7.25
N PRO A 96 19.59 23.33 8.43
CA PRO A 96 19.70 22.59 9.67
C PRO A 96 18.63 21.50 9.78
N ALA A 97 18.93 20.46 10.55
CA ALA A 97 18.00 19.37 10.77
C ALA A 97 16.80 19.82 11.62
N LYS A 98 15.58 19.65 11.11
CA LYS A 98 14.33 19.90 11.85
C LYS A 98 14.02 18.74 12.81
N ASN A 99 14.85 18.58 13.85
CA ASN A 99 14.79 17.44 14.77
C ASN A 99 13.46 17.34 15.51
N TRP A 100 12.91 18.47 15.96
CA TRP A 100 11.59 18.50 16.62
C TRP A 100 10.51 17.84 15.75
N LEU A 101 10.42 18.20 14.47
CA LEU A 101 9.42 17.62 13.57
C LEU A 101 9.63 16.12 13.34
N ARG A 102 10.88 15.66 13.22
CA ARG A 102 11.19 14.23 13.04
C ARG A 102 10.72 13.38 14.19
N TYR A 103 11.01 13.83 15.42
CA TYR A 103 10.65 13.11 16.63
C TYR A 103 9.17 13.24 16.93
N ALA A 104 8.56 14.39 16.65
CA ALA A 104 7.11 14.56 16.76
C ALA A 104 6.36 13.60 15.83
N VAL A 105 6.74 13.53 14.55
CA VAL A 105 6.09 12.60 13.60
C VAL A 105 6.36 11.15 13.97
N LEU A 106 7.58 10.81 14.42
CA LEU A 106 7.88 9.45 14.90
C LEU A 106 7.05 9.07 16.14
N ALA A 107 6.92 9.97 17.12
CA ALA A 107 6.13 9.74 18.32
C ALA A 107 4.64 9.55 17.98
N ILE A 108 4.07 10.45 17.15
CA ILE A 108 2.69 10.34 16.66
C ILE A 108 2.49 9.01 15.93
N PHE A 109 3.45 8.61 15.08
CA PHE A 109 3.40 7.34 14.35
C PHE A 109 3.38 6.12 15.28
N ILE A 110 4.22 6.10 16.33
CA ILE A 110 4.26 5.00 17.31
C ILE A 110 2.96 4.96 18.12
N VAL A 111 2.49 6.11 18.62
CA VAL A 111 1.27 6.20 19.44
C VAL A 111 0.05 5.77 18.63
N THR A 112 -0.09 6.22 17.38
CA THR A 112 -1.24 5.87 16.53
C THR A 112 -1.23 4.39 16.12
N LEU A 113 -0.07 3.78 15.90
CA LEU A 113 0.04 2.33 15.71
C LEU A 113 -0.34 1.56 16.97
N ALA A 114 0.17 1.96 18.14
CA ALA A 114 -0.12 1.29 19.41
C ALA A 114 -1.60 1.42 19.82
N ALA A 115 -2.23 2.56 19.52
CA ALA A 115 -3.64 2.82 19.82
C ALA A 115 -4.61 2.16 18.81
N GLY A 116 -4.12 1.47 17.78
CA GLY A 116 -4.97 0.81 16.77
C GLY A 116 -5.58 1.76 15.74
N PHE A 117 -5.23 3.06 15.75
CA PHE A 117 -5.61 4.04 14.72
C PHE A 117 -4.61 4.03 13.55
N GLY A 118 -4.33 2.83 13.04
CA GLY A 118 -3.32 2.61 12.01
C GLY A 118 -3.54 3.46 10.76
N ALA A 119 -4.79 3.71 10.36
CA ALA A 119 -5.14 4.47 9.16
C ALA A 119 -4.32 5.77 8.98
N VAL A 120 -4.13 6.56 10.06
CA VAL A 120 -3.38 7.82 10.02
C VAL A 120 -1.87 7.57 9.96
N ALA A 121 -1.34 6.65 10.78
CA ALA A 121 0.07 6.27 10.77
C ALA A 121 0.52 5.79 9.38
N LEU A 122 -0.36 5.03 8.72
CA LEU A 122 -0.11 4.39 7.43
C LEU A 122 -0.09 5.37 6.26
N LEU A 123 -0.64 6.58 6.41
CA LEU A 123 -0.48 7.64 5.41
C LEU A 123 0.97 8.07 5.26
N VAL A 124 1.74 8.01 6.36
CA VAL A 124 3.14 8.46 6.42
C VAL A 124 4.14 7.31 6.24
N ALA A 125 3.68 6.07 6.26
CA ALA A 125 4.50 4.90 6.00
C ALA A 125 4.98 4.89 4.54
N PRO A 126 6.30 4.92 4.26
CA PRO A 126 6.80 5.17 2.91
C PRO A 126 6.48 4.04 1.92
N TYR A 127 6.56 2.78 2.36
CA TYR A 127 6.22 1.63 1.52
C TYR A 127 4.73 1.61 1.17
N SER A 128 3.86 1.82 2.17
CA SER A 128 2.40 1.86 1.95
C SER A 128 1.96 3.05 1.11
N ALA A 129 2.58 4.22 1.29
CA ALA A 129 2.33 5.38 0.45
C ALA A 129 2.66 5.10 -1.02
N PHE A 130 3.81 4.45 -1.27
CA PHE A 130 4.17 4.02 -2.62
C PHE A 130 3.21 2.96 -3.18
N GLY A 131 2.81 1.97 -2.38
CA GLY A 131 1.85 0.95 -2.79
C GLY A 131 0.48 1.53 -3.16
N ARG A 132 -0.02 2.50 -2.39
CA ARG A 132 -1.27 3.22 -2.72
C ARG A 132 -1.17 4.00 -4.02
N ILE A 133 -0.07 4.72 -4.25
CA ILE A 133 0.20 5.44 -5.51
C ILE A 133 0.21 4.44 -6.67
N SER A 134 0.95 3.34 -6.51
CA SER A 134 1.10 2.32 -7.55
C SER A 134 -0.23 1.66 -7.90
N GLN A 135 -1.03 1.27 -6.91
CA GLN A 135 -2.32 0.61 -7.15
C GLN A 135 -3.40 1.54 -7.68
N ASN A 136 -3.49 2.77 -7.18
CA ASN A 136 -4.60 3.64 -7.56
C ASN A 136 -4.31 4.46 -8.82
N LEU A 137 -3.03 4.69 -9.16
CA LEU A 137 -2.66 5.51 -10.32
C LEU A 137 -2.00 4.67 -11.42
N PHE A 138 -1.01 3.84 -11.09
CA PHE A 138 -0.23 3.13 -12.11
C PHE A 138 -0.91 1.84 -12.58
N ALA A 139 -1.57 1.08 -11.70
CA ALA A 139 -2.21 -0.19 -12.07
C ALA A 139 -3.36 -0.05 -13.07
N PRO A 140 -4.27 0.96 -12.97
CA PRO A 140 -5.30 1.16 -13.99
C PRO A 140 -4.71 1.47 -15.37
N LEU A 141 -3.69 2.33 -15.42
CA LEU A 141 -2.97 2.65 -16.67
C LEU A 141 -2.27 1.43 -17.25
N TRP A 142 -1.65 0.60 -16.41
CA TRP A 142 -1.02 -0.64 -16.81
C TRP A 142 -2.02 -1.64 -17.41
N LYS A 143 -3.18 -1.81 -16.76
CA LYS A 143 -4.24 -2.70 -17.26
C LYS A 143 -4.88 -2.19 -18.55
N TRP A 144 -5.09 -0.88 -18.70
CA TRP A 144 -5.52 -0.30 -19.97
C TRP A 144 -4.50 -0.54 -21.09
N GLY A 145 -3.20 -0.38 -20.79
CA GLY A 145 -2.13 -0.74 -21.72
C GLY A 145 -2.17 -2.22 -22.12
N ASN A 146 -2.33 -3.13 -21.16
CA ASN A 146 -2.50 -4.56 -21.43
C ASN A 146 -3.74 -4.85 -22.30
N ASN A 147 -4.87 -4.22 -22.02
CA ASN A 147 -6.09 -4.45 -22.79
C ASN A 147 -5.97 -3.90 -24.21
N LEU A 148 -5.25 -2.79 -24.40
CA LEU A 148 -4.92 -2.29 -25.74
C LEU A 148 -4.02 -3.28 -26.49
N LEU A 149 -3.03 -3.86 -25.82
CA LEU A 149 -2.18 -4.90 -26.40
C LEU A 149 -2.97 -6.18 -26.71
N ALA A 150 -3.90 -6.59 -25.83
CA ALA A 150 -4.80 -7.71 -26.07
C ALA A 150 -5.68 -7.48 -27.30
N TYR A 151 -6.24 -6.28 -27.44
CA TYR A 151 -7.02 -5.90 -28.61
C TYR A 151 -6.22 -5.93 -29.92
N ILE A 152 -4.96 -5.49 -29.89
CA ILE A 152 -4.07 -5.55 -31.06
C ILE A 152 -3.66 -7.00 -31.35
N ALA A 153 -3.35 -7.79 -30.32
CA ALA A 153 -2.94 -9.18 -30.43
C ALA A 153 -4.05 -10.07 -30.99
N GLU A 154 -5.30 -9.85 -30.56
CA GLU A 154 -6.48 -10.54 -31.07
C GLU A 154 -6.70 -10.28 -32.57
N ARG A 155 -6.37 -9.07 -33.06
CA ARG A 155 -6.41 -8.74 -34.50
C ARG A 155 -5.33 -9.41 -35.34
N VAL A 156 -4.29 -9.94 -34.72
CA VAL A 156 -3.22 -10.71 -35.39
C VAL A 156 -3.28 -12.19 -35.01
N ASP A 157 -4.45 -12.68 -34.57
CA ASP A 157 -4.70 -14.06 -34.12
C ASP A 157 -3.72 -14.57 -33.05
N SER A 158 -3.27 -13.67 -32.17
CA SER A 158 -2.35 -13.98 -31.07
C SER A 158 -3.03 -13.86 -29.72
N TYR A 159 -3.03 -14.96 -28.95
CA TYR A 159 -3.59 -15.02 -27.60
C TYR A 159 -2.54 -14.79 -26.49
N ALA A 160 -1.44 -14.11 -26.81
CA ALA A 160 -0.38 -13.82 -25.84
C ALA A 160 -0.86 -12.90 -24.70
N PHE A 161 -1.92 -12.12 -24.93
CA PHE A 161 -2.51 -11.19 -23.95
C PHE A 161 -4.01 -11.46 -23.81
N TYR A 162 -4.53 -11.34 -22.58
CA TYR A 162 -5.97 -11.43 -22.30
C TYR A 162 -6.48 -10.12 -21.70
N SER A 163 -7.73 -9.76 -22.03
CA SER A 163 -8.38 -8.58 -21.49
C SER A 163 -8.69 -8.74 -20.00
N THR A 164 -8.49 -7.68 -19.23
CA THR A 164 -8.75 -7.66 -17.78
C THR A 164 -9.68 -6.51 -17.40
N ASP A 165 -10.55 -6.74 -16.42
CA ASP A 165 -11.39 -5.69 -15.89
C ASP A 165 -10.57 -4.63 -15.16
N VAL A 166 -10.77 -3.37 -15.54
CA VAL A 166 -10.12 -2.23 -14.90
C VAL A 166 -11.06 -1.66 -13.85
N VAL A 167 -10.85 -2.08 -12.61
CA VAL A 167 -11.53 -1.50 -11.45
C VAL A 167 -10.70 -0.36 -10.90
N VAL A 168 -11.26 0.84 -11.01
CA VAL A 168 -10.80 2.00 -10.25
C VAL A 168 -11.36 1.89 -8.84
N GLY A 169 -10.52 2.14 -7.82
CA GLY A 169 -10.95 2.20 -6.43
C GLY A 169 -11.96 3.33 -6.18
N SER A 170 -12.42 3.47 -4.95
CA SER A 170 -13.31 4.60 -4.61
C SER A 170 -12.64 5.94 -4.88
N TRP A 171 -13.41 6.98 -5.21
CA TRP A 171 -12.90 8.34 -5.42
C TRP A 171 -12.05 8.84 -4.24
N ALA A 172 -12.43 8.50 -3.00
CA ALA A 172 -11.65 8.82 -1.82
C ALA A 172 -10.24 8.20 -1.88
N THR A 173 -10.15 6.94 -2.31
CA THR A 173 -8.86 6.24 -2.39
C THR A 173 -7.95 6.78 -3.47
N PHE A 174 -8.54 7.11 -4.63
CA PHE A 174 -7.87 7.80 -5.72
C PHE A 174 -7.37 9.19 -5.30
N ALA A 175 -8.23 10.00 -4.67
CA ALA A 175 -7.90 11.35 -4.21
C ALA A 175 -6.71 11.34 -3.24
N VAL A 176 -6.69 10.42 -2.28
CA VAL A 176 -5.56 10.28 -1.34
C VAL A 176 -4.27 9.92 -2.06
N ALA A 177 -4.32 9.02 -3.06
CA ALA A 177 -3.14 8.67 -3.84
C ALA A 177 -2.60 9.87 -4.65
N VAL A 178 -3.47 10.63 -5.30
CA VAL A 178 -3.13 11.85 -6.05
C VAL A 178 -2.53 12.91 -5.13
N VAL A 179 -3.18 13.23 -4.01
CA VAL A 179 -2.69 14.23 -3.05
C VAL A 179 -1.34 13.82 -2.49
N THR A 180 -1.17 12.54 -2.11
CA THR A 180 0.11 12.01 -1.62
C THR A 180 1.20 12.17 -2.67
N LEU A 181 0.93 11.82 -3.93
CA LEU A 181 1.89 11.97 -5.03
C LEU A 181 2.25 13.45 -5.27
N ILE A 182 1.27 14.35 -5.30
CA ILE A 182 1.50 15.80 -5.50
C ILE A 182 2.36 16.37 -4.38
N VAL A 183 2.03 16.09 -3.11
CA VAL A 183 2.81 16.56 -1.96
C VAL A 183 4.25 16.05 -2.03
N LEU A 184 4.44 14.75 -2.29
CA LEU A 184 5.77 14.16 -2.44
C LEU A 184 6.53 14.77 -3.62
N ALA A 185 5.85 15.00 -4.74
CA ALA A 185 6.43 15.59 -5.93
C ALA A 185 6.88 17.02 -5.66
N ILE A 186 6.07 17.87 -5.03
CA ILE A 186 6.43 19.24 -4.67
C ILE A 186 7.63 19.25 -3.72
N LEU A 187 7.61 18.42 -2.68
CA LEU A 187 8.70 18.33 -1.70
C LEU A 187 10.02 17.86 -2.33
N ALA A 188 9.96 16.87 -3.23
CA ALA A 188 11.12 16.35 -3.94
C ALA A 188 11.60 17.31 -5.04
N TRP A 189 10.67 18.02 -5.69
CA TRP A 189 10.95 19.02 -6.70
C TRP A 189 11.66 20.23 -6.10
N ARG A 190 11.32 20.67 -4.89
CA ARG A 190 12.00 21.82 -4.26
C ARG A 190 13.32 21.42 -3.61
N ASN A 191 13.29 20.44 -2.71
CA ASN A 191 14.37 20.18 -1.75
C ASN A 191 14.88 18.72 -1.78
N GLY A 192 14.49 17.93 -2.79
CA GLY A 192 15.05 16.59 -3.03
C GLY A 192 14.51 15.52 -2.08
N ARG A 193 15.13 15.34 -0.92
CA ARG A 193 14.81 14.26 0.04
C ARG A 193 14.11 14.74 1.31
N THR A 194 13.35 15.84 1.23
CA THR A 194 12.66 16.45 2.38
C THR A 194 11.81 15.45 3.15
N TYR A 195 10.96 14.67 2.46
CA TYR A 195 10.09 13.70 3.13
C TYR A 195 10.88 12.66 3.93
N CYS A 196 11.88 12.00 3.32
CA CYS A 196 12.75 11.03 3.99
C CYS A 196 13.52 11.64 5.16
N ASN A 197 13.78 12.94 5.12
CA ASN A 197 14.57 13.65 6.12
C ASN A 197 13.73 14.32 7.21
N THR A 198 12.45 14.61 7.02
CA THR A 198 11.68 15.38 8.04
C THR A 198 10.38 14.73 8.45
N ILE A 199 9.74 13.97 7.56
CA ILE A 199 8.38 13.44 7.77
C ILE A 199 8.42 11.91 7.95
N CYS A 200 9.29 11.21 7.23
CA CYS A 200 9.28 9.75 7.20
C CYS A 200 9.74 9.14 8.55
N PRO A 201 8.89 8.38 9.26
CA PRO A 201 9.26 7.77 10.54
C PRO A 201 10.38 6.73 10.38
N VAL A 202 10.34 5.93 9.31
CA VAL A 202 11.40 4.97 8.95
C VAL A 202 12.72 5.72 8.71
N GLY A 203 12.67 6.85 8.03
CA GLY A 203 13.82 7.73 7.87
C GLY A 203 14.38 8.17 9.21
N THR A 204 13.55 8.65 10.13
CA THR A 204 13.99 9.07 11.48
C THR A 204 14.71 7.92 12.21
N VAL A 205 14.11 6.73 12.26
CA VAL A 205 14.70 5.55 12.94
C VAL A 205 16.05 5.18 12.33
N LEU A 206 16.13 5.02 11.00
CA LEU A 206 17.40 4.69 10.33
C LEU A 206 18.46 5.79 10.47
N GLY A 207 18.05 7.03 10.76
CA GLY A 207 18.96 8.14 11.09
C GLY A 207 19.68 8.06 12.41
N LEU A 208 18.95 7.59 13.41
CA LEU A 208 19.50 7.37 14.74
C LEU A 208 20.58 6.29 14.71
N LEU A 209 20.45 5.34 13.78
CA LEU A 209 21.45 4.30 13.54
C LEU A 209 22.58 4.81 12.63
N SER A 210 22.26 5.53 11.55
CA SER A 210 23.26 5.94 10.56
C SER A 210 24.30 6.93 11.08
N ARG A 211 24.05 7.62 12.21
CA ARG A 211 25.06 8.45 12.87
C ARG A 211 26.28 7.64 13.32
N PHE A 212 26.10 6.36 13.61
CA PHE A 212 27.14 5.42 14.01
C PHE A 212 27.70 4.61 12.83
N SER A 213 27.37 4.99 11.59
CA SER A 213 27.83 4.22 10.43
C SER A 213 29.37 4.19 10.32
N LEU A 214 29.89 3.00 9.98
CA LEU A 214 31.32 2.76 9.81
C LEU A 214 31.84 3.43 8.54
N LEU A 215 31.21 3.16 7.40
CA LEU A 215 31.55 3.74 6.10
C LEU A 215 30.70 4.96 5.80
N LYS A 216 31.35 6.11 5.62
CA LYS A 216 30.66 7.39 5.36
C LYS A 216 31.50 8.34 4.52
N PRO A 217 30.88 9.31 3.82
CA PRO A 217 31.62 10.34 3.11
C PRO A 217 32.34 11.25 4.10
N VAL A 218 33.65 11.41 3.96
CA VAL A 218 34.50 12.29 4.76
C VAL A 218 35.09 13.36 3.83
N ILE A 219 35.12 14.60 4.31
CA ILE A 219 35.73 15.74 3.62
C ILE A 219 37.18 15.86 4.11
N ASP A 220 38.13 15.75 3.19
CA ASP A 220 39.55 16.03 3.36
C ASP A 220 39.75 17.55 3.34
N THR A 221 40.07 18.13 4.50
CA THR A 221 40.24 19.59 4.67
C THR A 221 41.41 20.13 3.86
N ASP A 222 42.45 19.32 3.65
CA ASP A 222 43.68 19.75 2.98
C ASP A 222 43.45 19.92 1.48
N LYS A 223 42.49 19.17 0.92
CA LYS A 223 42.11 19.25 -0.51
C LYS A 223 40.89 20.12 -0.77
N CYS A 224 40.16 20.52 0.27
CA CYS A 224 38.89 21.21 0.13
C CYS A 224 39.09 22.71 -0.06
N ILE A 225 38.75 23.22 -1.24
CA ILE A 225 38.82 24.65 -1.57
C ILE A 225 37.52 25.43 -1.27
N ASN A 226 36.60 24.88 -0.48
CA ASN A 226 35.33 25.51 -0.10
C ASN A 226 34.44 26.05 -1.23
N CYS A 227 34.49 25.43 -2.42
CA CYS A 227 33.66 25.80 -3.57
C CYS A 227 32.13 25.61 -3.38
N GLY A 228 31.70 24.86 -2.37
CA GLY A 228 30.27 24.63 -2.06
C GLY A 228 29.48 23.76 -3.06
N LEU A 229 30.12 23.21 -4.10
CA LEU A 229 29.45 22.39 -5.12
C LEU A 229 28.78 21.13 -4.53
N CYS A 230 29.44 20.49 -3.56
CA CYS A 230 28.90 19.31 -2.88
C CYS A 230 27.59 19.62 -2.13
N ALA A 231 27.50 20.78 -1.47
CA ALA A 231 26.27 21.23 -0.80
C ALA A 231 25.16 21.53 -1.82
N ARG A 232 25.49 22.14 -2.96
CA ARG A 232 24.51 22.47 -4.01
C ARG A 232 23.94 21.27 -4.78
N LYS A 233 24.67 20.14 -4.76
CA LYS A 233 24.21 18.85 -5.32
C LYS A 233 23.68 17.89 -4.26
N CYS A 234 23.77 18.22 -2.97
CA CYS A 234 23.28 17.37 -1.89
C CYS A 234 21.75 17.38 -1.82
N LYS A 235 21.11 16.33 -2.34
CA LYS A 235 19.64 16.15 -2.28
C LYS A 235 19.07 16.07 -0.85
N ALA A 236 19.92 15.81 0.14
CA ALA A 236 19.55 15.73 1.54
C ALA A 236 19.80 17.04 2.31
N SER A 237 20.42 18.05 1.68
CA SER A 237 20.78 19.34 2.28
C SER A 237 21.56 19.21 3.61
N CYS A 238 22.41 18.18 3.71
CA CYS A 238 23.08 17.79 4.95
C CYS A 238 24.58 18.11 5.00
N ILE A 239 25.13 18.72 3.94
CA ILE A 239 26.55 19.09 3.87
C ILE A 239 26.67 20.58 4.17
N ASP A 240 27.36 20.91 5.26
CA ASP A 240 27.78 22.27 5.56
C ASP A 240 29.19 22.48 5.01
N ALA A 241 29.27 23.14 3.85
CA ALA A 241 30.54 23.38 3.19
C ALA A 241 31.43 24.40 3.92
N LYS A 242 30.88 25.25 4.81
CA LYS A 242 31.67 26.24 5.55
C LYS A 242 32.43 25.59 6.71
N ASN A 243 31.74 24.68 7.41
CA ASN A 243 32.28 23.99 8.58
C ASN A 243 32.87 22.61 8.26
N HIS A 244 33.05 22.28 6.98
CA HIS A 244 33.53 20.97 6.51
C HIS A 244 32.82 19.77 7.14
N SER A 245 31.51 19.92 7.44
CA SER A 245 30.76 18.92 8.20
C SER A 245 29.63 18.31 7.38
N ILE A 246 29.35 17.03 7.64
CA ILE A 246 28.27 16.29 7.03
C ILE A 246 27.39 15.71 8.14
N ASP A 247 26.11 16.05 8.12
CA ASP A 247 25.14 15.46 9.04
C ASP A 247 24.76 14.05 8.57
N TYR A 248 25.44 13.05 9.14
CA TYR A 248 25.21 11.63 8.88
C TYR A 248 23.84 11.13 9.32
N SER A 249 23.15 11.85 10.21
CA SER A 249 21.77 11.53 10.55
C SER A 249 20.84 11.79 9.37
N ARG A 250 21.24 12.54 8.33
CA ARG A 250 20.41 12.87 7.15
C ARG A 250 20.95 12.34 5.85
N CYS A 251 22.24 12.02 5.81
CA CYS A 251 22.87 11.51 4.61
C CYS A 251 22.21 10.19 4.17
N VAL A 252 21.59 10.20 2.98
CA VAL A 252 21.01 9.01 2.33
C VAL A 252 22.03 8.22 1.49
N VAL A 253 23.31 8.61 1.57
CA VAL A 253 24.42 7.88 0.91
C VAL A 253 24.20 7.78 -0.61
N CYS A 254 23.74 8.88 -1.23
CA CYS A 254 23.47 8.92 -2.67
C CYS A 254 24.75 8.98 -3.54
N MET A 255 25.90 9.27 -2.93
CA MET A 255 27.21 9.43 -3.58
C MET A 255 27.29 10.55 -4.64
N ASP A 256 26.30 11.45 -4.71
CA ASP A 256 26.34 12.58 -5.65
C ASP A 256 27.48 13.57 -5.30
N CYS A 257 27.83 13.71 -4.02
CA CYS A 257 28.90 14.60 -3.57
C CYS A 257 30.31 14.15 -4.02
N LEU A 258 30.57 12.84 -4.03
CA LEU A 258 31.85 12.26 -4.46
C LEU A 258 32.16 12.61 -5.91
N GLU A 259 31.18 12.44 -6.81
CA GLU A 259 31.37 12.73 -8.23
C GLU A 259 31.40 14.24 -8.52
N SER A 260 30.71 15.05 -7.71
CA SER A 260 30.70 16.50 -7.91
C SER A 260 31.98 17.21 -7.49
N CYS A 261 32.86 16.54 -6.74
CA CYS A 261 34.06 17.15 -6.18
C CYS A 261 35.21 17.07 -7.19
N ASN A 262 35.45 18.16 -7.92
CA ASN A 262 36.53 18.24 -8.91
C ASN A 262 37.94 18.09 -8.31
N LYS A 263 38.11 18.32 -7.00
CA LYS A 263 39.39 18.20 -6.29
C LYS A 263 39.58 16.86 -5.58
N GLY A 264 38.61 15.94 -5.68
CA GLY A 264 38.68 14.63 -5.02
C GLY A 264 38.78 14.69 -3.49
N ALA A 265 38.32 15.79 -2.88
CA ALA A 265 38.37 16.03 -1.44
C ALA A 265 37.32 15.21 -0.65
N ILE A 266 36.36 14.56 -1.31
CA ILE A 266 35.34 13.75 -0.63
C ILE A 266 35.60 12.27 -0.93
N LYS A 267 35.88 11.49 0.12
CA LYS A 267 36.10 10.04 0.03
C LYS A 267 35.08 9.29 0.89
N TYR A 268 34.63 8.14 0.41
CA TYR A 268 33.81 7.22 1.19
C TYR A 268 34.74 6.19 1.85
N THR A 269 34.98 6.35 3.16
CA THR A 269 36.00 5.60 3.90
C THR A 269 35.50 5.22 5.29
N LEU A 270 36.21 4.29 5.93
CA LEU A 270 36.04 4.01 7.36
C LEU A 270 36.40 5.25 8.16
N ARG A 271 35.60 5.52 9.19
CA ARG A 271 35.89 6.56 10.17
C ARG A 271 37.22 6.24 10.87
N LYS A 272 38.29 6.98 10.60
CA LYS A 272 39.40 7.10 11.56
C LYS A 272 38.87 7.95 12.72
N GLY A 273 38.95 7.43 13.94
CA GLY A 273 38.46 8.12 15.12
C GLY A 273 39.25 9.41 15.35
N SER A 274 38.58 10.55 15.31
CA SER A 274 38.98 11.73 16.10
C SER A 274 37.73 12.51 16.55
N ALA A 275 37.81 12.91 17.82
CA ALA A 275 37.07 13.86 18.65
C ALA A 275 35.54 14.06 18.51
N ALA A 276 34.93 14.27 19.69
CA ALA A 276 33.51 14.45 19.94
C ALA A 276 32.87 15.63 19.18
N PRO A 277 31.54 15.60 18.93
CA PRO A 277 30.84 16.73 18.35
C PRO A 277 30.85 17.92 19.32
N ALA A 278 31.26 19.10 18.82
CA ALA A 278 31.06 20.37 19.50
C ALA A 278 29.57 20.58 19.82
N ALA A 279 29.31 21.06 21.03
CA ALA A 279 28.00 21.27 21.60
C ALA A 279 27.11 22.17 20.72
N ALA A 280 25.83 21.82 20.67
CA ALA A 280 24.81 22.61 20.00
C ALA A 280 24.67 23.99 20.66
N ALA A 281 24.70 25.05 19.84
CA ALA A 281 24.35 26.40 20.27
C ALA A 281 22.87 26.49 20.68
N PRO A 282 22.51 27.39 21.63
CA PRO A 282 21.14 27.50 22.13
C PRO A 282 20.18 27.99 21.04
N ALA A 283 18.99 27.40 21.02
CA ALA A 283 17.90 27.85 20.18
C ALA A 283 17.30 29.14 20.73
N ASP A 284 17.26 30.16 19.87
CA ASP A 284 16.68 31.47 20.13
C ASP A 284 15.15 31.37 20.29
N LYS A 285 14.64 31.96 21.38
CA LYS A 285 13.20 32.06 21.68
C LYS A 285 12.66 33.32 21.03
N SER A 286 12.04 33.18 19.86
CA SER A 286 11.08 34.19 19.38
C SER A 286 9.78 33.54 18.94
N ARG A 287 8.75 33.90 19.71
CA ARG A 287 7.33 33.65 19.51
C ARG A 287 6.85 34.34 18.22
N ARG A 288 6.08 33.64 17.39
CA ARG A 288 4.66 34.00 17.16
C ARG A 288 3.88 32.99 16.32
N ASN A 289 2.66 32.82 16.80
CA ASN A 289 1.49 32.10 16.30
C ASN A 289 1.30 32.15 14.78
N PHE A 290 0.98 30.99 14.17
CA PHE A 290 -0.20 30.90 13.30
C PHE A 290 -0.57 29.42 13.08
N LEU A 291 -1.53 28.94 13.86
CA LEU A 291 -2.38 27.80 13.54
C LEU A 291 -3.80 28.28 13.76
N VAL A 292 -4.62 28.28 12.71
CA VAL A 292 -6.05 27.96 12.65
C VAL A 292 -6.50 28.34 11.23
N GLY A 293 -7.07 27.37 10.51
CA GLY A 293 -7.60 27.58 9.17
C GLY A 293 -7.79 26.29 8.38
N ALA A 294 -8.35 25.25 9.00
CA ALA A 294 -8.90 24.10 8.28
C ALA A 294 -10.37 23.99 8.68
N GLY A 295 -11.22 24.65 7.90
CA GLY A 295 -12.67 24.64 8.05
C GLY A 295 -13.32 24.52 6.67
N LEU A 296 -13.91 23.35 6.44
CA LEU A 296 -15.10 23.09 5.61
C LEU A 296 -15.07 23.52 4.13
N LEU A 297 -14.91 22.53 3.24
CA LEU A 297 -15.68 22.45 2.00
C LEU A 297 -16.01 20.97 1.66
N ALA A 298 -17.13 20.51 2.19
CA ALA A 298 -18.07 19.62 1.52
C ALA A 298 -19.38 20.44 1.50
N THR A 299 -20.08 20.66 0.39
CA THR A 299 -20.70 19.67 -0.49
C THR A 299 -21.17 20.34 -1.78
N SER A 300 -20.98 19.69 -2.93
CA SER A 300 -22.03 19.64 -3.95
C SER A 300 -21.95 18.29 -4.64
N ALA A 301 -22.97 17.47 -4.37
CA ALA A 301 -23.16 16.18 -4.97
C ALA A 301 -23.61 16.36 -6.42
N ALA A 302 -22.77 15.98 -7.37
CA ALA A 302 -23.24 15.59 -8.70
C ALA A 302 -23.16 14.06 -8.76
N LYS A 303 -24.31 13.39 -8.64
CA LYS A 303 -24.44 11.98 -8.98
C LYS A 303 -24.23 11.84 -10.48
N ALA A 304 -23.04 11.47 -10.91
CA ALA A 304 -22.84 10.85 -12.21
C ALA A 304 -22.84 9.33 -11.99
N GLN A 305 -24.02 8.71 -12.09
CA GLN A 305 -24.12 7.27 -12.25
C GLN A 305 -23.80 6.93 -13.70
N GLU A 306 -22.68 6.23 -13.93
CA GLU A 306 -22.40 5.60 -15.22
C GLU A 306 -23.47 4.53 -15.47
N MET A 307 -24.34 4.77 -16.45
CA MET A 307 -25.18 3.73 -17.04
C MET A 307 -24.33 2.93 -18.03
N LYS A 308 -24.03 1.68 -17.70
CA LYS A 308 -23.64 0.71 -18.72
C LYS A 308 -24.92 0.13 -19.31
N LEU A 309 -25.18 0.46 -20.56
CA LEU A 309 -26.20 -0.16 -21.39
C LEU A 309 -25.63 -1.50 -21.86
N ASP A 310 -26.11 -2.60 -21.28
CA ASP A 310 -26.04 -3.89 -21.95
C ASP A 310 -27.20 -3.92 -22.96
N GLY A 311 -26.93 -4.39 -24.18
CA GLY A 311 -27.88 -4.39 -25.30
C GLY A 311 -29.10 -5.30 -25.09
N GLY A 312 -30.04 -4.87 -24.26
CA GLY A 312 -31.35 -5.50 -24.04
C GLY A 312 -32.16 -4.72 -23.00
N TYR A 313 -33.41 -4.38 -23.35
CA TYR A 313 -34.30 -3.39 -22.72
C TYR A 313 -34.71 -3.65 -21.24
N ALA A 314 -33.78 -3.61 -20.29
CA ALA A 314 -34.08 -3.50 -18.86
C ALA A 314 -33.10 -2.55 -18.16
N THR A 315 -33.62 -1.65 -17.31
CA THR A 315 -32.80 -0.80 -16.45
C THR A 315 -32.08 -1.65 -15.41
N ILE A 316 -30.78 -1.92 -15.61
CA ILE A 316 -29.97 -2.67 -14.64
C ILE A 316 -29.76 -1.81 -13.40
N ILE A 317 -30.56 -2.04 -12.37
CA ILE A 317 -30.32 -1.46 -11.05
C ILE A 317 -29.01 -2.05 -10.51
N ALA A 318 -28.03 -1.19 -10.26
CA ALA A 318 -26.74 -1.61 -9.71
C ALA A 318 -26.93 -2.27 -8.33
N LYS A 319 -26.25 -3.41 -8.14
CA LYS A 319 -26.24 -4.13 -6.86
C LYS A 319 -25.54 -3.27 -5.80
N GLN A 320 -26.21 -3.04 -4.69
CA GLN A 320 -25.66 -2.31 -3.55
C GLN A 320 -25.23 -3.31 -2.47
N SER A 321 -24.08 -3.08 -1.84
CA SER A 321 -23.74 -3.81 -0.62
C SER A 321 -24.75 -3.46 0.47
N PRO A 322 -25.38 -4.45 1.12
CA PRO A 322 -26.17 -4.18 2.32
C PRO A 322 -25.26 -3.58 3.41
N PHE A 323 -25.83 -2.80 4.33
CA PHE A 323 -25.11 -2.37 5.53
C PHE A 323 -24.70 -3.61 6.33
N LYS A 324 -23.39 -3.80 6.52
CA LYS A 324 -22.84 -4.94 7.25
C LYS A 324 -22.45 -4.47 8.65
N ASN A 325 -23.08 -5.03 9.68
CA ASN A 325 -22.72 -4.73 11.07
C ASN A 325 -21.32 -5.25 11.46
N ARG A 326 -20.66 -6.06 10.61
CA ARG A 326 -19.33 -6.64 10.84
C ARG A 326 -18.53 -6.70 9.53
N ALA A 327 -17.30 -6.17 9.57
CA ALA A 327 -16.39 -6.19 8.44
C ALA A 327 -15.96 -7.63 8.09
N LEU A 328 -16.04 -7.99 6.82
CA LEU A 328 -15.52 -9.26 6.29
C LEU A 328 -14.07 -9.06 5.85
N THR A 329 -13.17 -9.87 6.39
CA THR A 329 -11.75 -9.83 6.07
C THR A 329 -11.29 -11.08 5.32
N PRO A 330 -10.25 -10.99 4.47
CA PRO A 330 -9.75 -12.11 3.69
C PRO A 330 -9.37 -13.34 4.54
N PRO A 331 -9.47 -14.56 3.98
CA PRO A 331 -9.01 -15.78 4.66
C PRO A 331 -7.53 -15.65 5.03
N GLY A 332 -7.15 -16.18 6.19
CA GLY A 332 -5.82 -16.02 6.78
C GLY A 332 -5.65 -14.75 7.63
N SER A 333 -6.61 -13.83 7.65
CA SER A 333 -6.55 -12.63 8.51
C SER A 333 -6.83 -12.88 9.99
N LEU A 334 -7.32 -14.08 10.34
CA LEU A 334 -7.79 -14.49 11.68
C LEU A 334 -9.01 -13.73 12.22
N SER A 335 -9.01 -12.40 12.16
CA SER A 335 -10.11 -11.56 12.63
C SER A 335 -10.03 -10.16 12.03
N ALA A 336 -11.15 -9.42 12.07
CA ALA A 336 -11.17 -8.01 11.70
C ALA A 336 -10.21 -7.18 12.56
N ARG A 337 -10.06 -7.52 13.86
CA ARG A 337 -9.13 -6.85 14.77
C ARG A 337 -7.67 -7.11 14.41
N ASN A 338 -7.32 -8.36 14.07
CA ASN A 338 -5.96 -8.71 13.65
C ASN A 338 -5.58 -8.00 12.34
N MET A 339 -6.50 -7.98 11.38
CA MET A 339 -6.33 -7.21 10.14
C MET A 339 -6.12 -5.72 10.43
N ALA A 340 -6.94 -5.12 11.30
CA ALA A 340 -6.84 -3.71 11.65
C ALA A 340 -5.49 -3.34 12.29
N ALA A 341 -4.94 -4.23 13.11
CA ALA A 341 -3.68 -4.00 13.83
C ALA A 341 -2.43 -4.17 12.95
N HIS A 342 -2.42 -5.13 12.02
CA HIS A 342 -1.21 -5.49 11.26
C HIS A 342 -1.21 -5.01 9.81
N CYS A 343 -2.37 -4.67 9.25
CA CYS A 343 -2.46 -4.29 7.84
C CYS A 343 -2.05 -2.83 7.64
N THR A 344 -1.10 -2.63 6.73
CA THR A 344 -0.58 -1.30 6.42
C THR A 344 -1.27 -0.60 5.25
N GLY A 345 -2.35 -1.18 4.72
CA GLY A 345 -3.06 -0.64 3.56
C GLY A 345 -2.19 -0.50 2.31
N CYS A 346 -1.20 -1.39 2.15
CA CYS A 346 -0.26 -1.36 1.02
C CYS A 346 -0.88 -1.78 -0.32
N GLN A 347 -2.08 -2.39 -0.29
CA GLN A 347 -2.87 -2.82 -1.45
C GLN A 347 -2.32 -3.99 -2.28
N LEU A 348 -1.25 -4.66 -1.84
CA LEU A 348 -0.67 -5.78 -2.59
C LEU A 348 -1.63 -6.98 -2.74
N CYS A 349 -2.39 -7.28 -1.68
CA CYS A 349 -3.41 -8.34 -1.69
C CYS A 349 -4.63 -8.00 -2.57
N VAL A 350 -4.96 -6.71 -2.71
CA VAL A 350 -6.00 -6.22 -3.64
C VAL A 350 -5.51 -6.37 -5.08
N ALA A 351 -4.25 -6.03 -5.34
CA ALA A 351 -3.62 -6.14 -6.67
C ALA A 351 -3.69 -7.56 -7.25
N VAL A 352 -3.37 -8.55 -6.42
CA VAL A 352 -3.27 -9.97 -6.84
C VAL A 352 -4.62 -10.69 -6.84
N CYS A 353 -5.71 -10.05 -6.39
CA CYS A 353 -7.01 -10.68 -6.24
C CYS A 353 -7.70 -10.85 -7.61
N PRO A 354 -7.84 -12.08 -8.14
CA PRO A 354 -8.34 -12.28 -9.51
C PRO A 354 -9.83 -11.97 -9.64
N THR A 355 -10.62 -12.23 -8.58
CA THR A 355 -12.07 -11.99 -8.57
C THR A 355 -12.45 -10.61 -8.09
N GLN A 356 -11.46 -9.78 -7.72
CA GLN A 356 -11.67 -8.40 -7.26
C GLN A 356 -12.65 -8.31 -6.06
N VAL A 357 -12.77 -9.39 -5.29
CA VAL A 357 -13.57 -9.43 -4.06
C VAL A 357 -12.95 -8.57 -2.95
N LEU A 358 -11.63 -8.37 -2.99
CA LEU A 358 -10.93 -7.47 -2.08
C LEU A 358 -10.92 -6.06 -2.65
N ARG A 359 -11.41 -5.11 -1.86
CA ARG A 359 -11.34 -3.68 -2.17
C ARG A 359 -10.79 -2.88 -0.99
N PRO A 360 -10.17 -1.71 -1.24
CA PRO A 360 -9.79 -0.82 -0.15
C PRO A 360 -11.04 -0.25 0.51
N SER A 361 -11.13 -0.36 1.84
CA SER A 361 -12.20 0.26 2.61
C SER A 361 -12.11 1.79 2.57
N ALA A 362 -13.29 2.43 2.50
CA ALA A 362 -13.45 3.88 2.61
C ALA A 362 -13.80 4.32 4.04
N ASP A 363 -14.04 3.38 4.96
CA ASP A 363 -14.38 3.69 6.35
C ASP A 363 -13.17 4.31 7.07
N LEU A 364 -13.38 5.32 7.90
CA LEU A 364 -12.28 6.03 8.57
C LEU A 364 -11.43 5.12 9.48
N THR A 365 -12.04 4.12 10.10
CA THR A 365 -11.38 3.22 11.06
C THR A 365 -10.55 2.14 10.37
N THR A 366 -10.97 1.69 9.19
CA THR A 366 -10.29 0.66 8.37
C THR A 366 -9.79 1.23 7.06
N PHE A 367 -9.57 2.54 6.99
CA PHE A 367 -9.31 3.26 5.74
C PHE A 367 -8.13 2.64 4.98
N MET A 368 -8.35 2.31 3.71
CA MET A 368 -7.38 1.64 2.83
C MET A 368 -6.99 0.22 3.26
N GLN A 369 -7.58 -0.36 4.30
CA GLN A 369 -7.40 -1.78 4.58
C GLN A 369 -8.29 -2.61 3.64
N PRO A 370 -7.88 -3.83 3.27
CA PRO A 370 -8.67 -4.67 2.38
C PRO A 370 -9.91 -5.18 3.12
N GLU A 371 -11.08 -4.93 2.53
CA GLU A 371 -12.35 -5.52 2.93
C GLU A 371 -12.89 -6.41 1.81
N MET A 372 -13.69 -7.41 2.17
CA MET A 372 -14.37 -8.26 1.20
C MET A 372 -15.73 -7.69 0.82
N SER A 373 -15.92 -7.44 -0.47
CA SER A 373 -17.20 -7.03 -1.06
C SER A 373 -17.61 -7.97 -2.16
N TYR A 374 -18.89 -8.35 -2.14
CA TYR A 374 -19.48 -9.31 -3.06
C TYR A 374 -20.26 -8.64 -4.21
N GLU A 375 -20.06 -7.35 -4.43
CA GLU A 375 -20.71 -6.60 -5.51
C GLU A 375 -20.23 -7.04 -6.90
N LYS A 376 -18.91 -7.18 -7.08
CA LYS A 376 -18.28 -7.48 -8.38
C LYS A 376 -17.76 -8.92 -8.52
N GLY A 377 -17.46 -9.58 -7.40
CA GLY A 377 -17.01 -10.97 -7.40
C GLY A 377 -17.04 -11.59 -6.03
N TYR A 378 -16.59 -12.83 -5.91
CA TYR A 378 -16.61 -13.57 -4.65
C TYR A 378 -15.26 -14.26 -4.38
N CYS A 379 -15.09 -14.78 -3.17
CA CYS A 379 -13.86 -15.44 -2.77
C CYS A 379 -13.86 -16.90 -3.23
N ARG A 380 -13.15 -17.19 -4.32
CA ARG A 380 -12.97 -18.56 -4.85
C ARG A 380 -12.27 -19.48 -3.85
N PRO A 381 -12.88 -20.58 -3.39
CA PRO A 381 -12.26 -21.50 -2.43
C PRO A 381 -10.87 -21.98 -2.87
N GLU A 382 -10.69 -22.21 -4.16
CA GLU A 382 -9.46 -22.72 -4.81
C GLU A 382 -8.29 -21.72 -4.90
N CYS A 383 -8.43 -20.50 -4.36
CA CYS A 383 -7.44 -19.43 -4.51
C CYS A 383 -6.90 -18.90 -3.17
N ASN A 384 -5.59 -18.98 -2.93
CA ASN A 384 -4.92 -18.44 -1.73
C ASN A 384 -3.92 -17.30 -2.03
N LYS A 385 -3.93 -16.71 -3.23
CA LYS A 385 -2.94 -15.71 -3.67
C LYS A 385 -2.75 -14.53 -2.69
N CYS A 386 -3.83 -14.02 -2.10
CA CYS A 386 -3.75 -12.90 -1.15
C CYS A 386 -2.92 -13.22 0.12
N SER A 387 -2.90 -14.48 0.53
CA SER A 387 -2.14 -14.96 1.69
C SER A 387 -0.63 -15.08 1.41
N GLN A 388 -0.26 -15.28 0.14
CA GLN A 388 1.13 -15.46 -0.27
C GLN A 388 1.87 -14.13 -0.39
N VAL A 389 1.14 -13.04 -0.63
CA VAL A 389 1.74 -11.72 -0.93
C VAL A 389 1.82 -10.80 0.29
N CYS A 390 1.10 -11.07 1.38
CA CYS A 390 1.05 -10.14 2.52
C CYS A 390 2.41 -10.03 3.23
N PRO A 391 3.08 -8.85 3.20
CA PRO A 391 4.42 -8.74 3.76
C PRO A 391 4.43 -8.45 5.27
N THR A 392 3.29 -8.03 5.84
CA THR A 392 3.17 -7.65 7.25
C THR A 392 2.67 -8.79 8.14
N GLY A 393 2.27 -9.92 7.56
CA GLY A 393 1.62 -11.01 8.30
C GLY A 393 0.15 -10.73 8.68
N ALA A 394 -0.44 -9.62 8.21
CA ALA A 394 -1.86 -9.34 8.44
C ALA A 394 -2.80 -10.39 7.81
N ILE A 395 -2.34 -11.03 6.73
CA ILE A 395 -2.90 -12.27 6.18
C ILE A 395 -1.80 -13.32 6.33
N LYS A 396 -2.03 -14.34 7.15
CA LYS A 396 -1.09 -15.45 7.29
C LYS A 396 -1.08 -16.31 6.02
N PRO A 397 0.08 -16.83 5.61
CA PRO A 397 0.14 -17.79 4.52
C PRO A 397 -0.70 -19.02 4.88
N ILE A 398 -1.60 -19.42 3.98
CA ILE A 398 -2.46 -20.58 4.13
C ILE A 398 -2.46 -21.37 2.82
N SER A 399 -2.57 -22.69 2.91
CA SER A 399 -2.82 -23.58 1.79
C SER A 399 -4.26 -23.43 1.27
N VAL A 400 -4.54 -24.02 0.11
CA VAL A 400 -5.90 -24.00 -0.47
C VAL A 400 -6.84 -24.88 0.36
N GLU A 401 -6.30 -25.97 0.89
CA GLU A 401 -6.96 -26.94 1.75
C GLU A 401 -7.36 -26.28 3.08
N GLU A 402 -6.41 -25.63 3.77
CA GLU A 402 -6.70 -24.86 4.99
C GLU A 402 -7.71 -23.74 4.72
N LYS A 403 -7.64 -23.09 3.55
CA LYS A 403 -8.62 -22.06 3.21
C LYS A 403 -10.05 -22.63 3.16
N SER A 404 -10.22 -23.85 2.65
CA SER A 404 -11.53 -24.48 2.51
C SER A 404 -12.19 -24.84 3.85
N SER A 405 -11.40 -24.98 4.92
CA SER A 405 -11.90 -25.19 6.29
C SER A 405 -12.06 -23.89 7.10
N ILE A 406 -11.68 -22.73 6.57
CA ILE A 406 -11.83 -21.45 7.28
C ILE A 406 -13.21 -20.83 7.02
N GLN A 407 -13.99 -20.66 8.08
CA GLN A 407 -15.23 -19.90 8.05
C GLN A 407 -14.98 -18.41 8.35
N LEU A 408 -15.18 -17.58 7.33
CA LEU A 408 -15.11 -16.11 7.43
C LEU A 408 -16.39 -15.52 8.02
N GLY A 409 -17.50 -16.25 7.86
CA GLY A 409 -18.85 -15.84 8.20
C GLY A 409 -19.85 -16.85 7.67
N HIS A 410 -21.14 -16.53 7.79
CA HIS A 410 -22.24 -17.36 7.28
C HIS A 410 -23.21 -16.55 6.43
N ALA A 411 -23.89 -17.21 5.50
CA ALA A 411 -24.95 -16.60 4.72
C ALA A 411 -26.26 -16.51 5.53
N GLU A 412 -26.96 -15.39 5.41
CA GLU A 412 -28.29 -15.13 5.96
C GLU A 412 -29.23 -14.78 4.81
N TRP A 413 -30.35 -15.49 4.72
CA TRP A 413 -31.43 -15.20 3.77
C TRP A 413 -32.35 -14.10 4.32
N VAL A 414 -32.78 -13.20 3.45
CA VAL A 414 -33.67 -12.08 3.70
C VAL A 414 -34.90 -12.28 2.81
N ARG A 415 -36.02 -12.61 3.45
CA ARG A 415 -37.29 -12.94 2.78
C ARG A 415 -37.74 -11.85 1.81
N ASP A 416 -37.76 -10.61 2.30
CA ASP A 416 -38.35 -9.46 1.58
C ASP A 416 -37.61 -9.07 0.30
N ASN A 417 -36.37 -9.53 0.13
CA ASN A 417 -35.56 -9.28 -1.05
C ASN A 417 -35.60 -10.45 -2.06
N CYS A 418 -36.21 -11.58 -1.71
CA CYS A 418 -36.12 -12.80 -2.50
C CYS A 418 -37.07 -12.78 -3.69
N VAL A 419 -36.54 -12.85 -4.91
CA VAL A 419 -37.34 -12.91 -6.15
C VAL A 419 -38.36 -14.05 -6.18
N VAL A 420 -38.11 -15.14 -5.44
CA VAL A 420 -39.09 -16.23 -5.27
C VAL A 420 -40.35 -15.77 -4.55
N ILE A 421 -40.21 -14.82 -3.63
CA ILE A 421 -41.30 -14.27 -2.83
C ILE A 421 -41.84 -12.97 -3.47
N THR A 422 -40.96 -12.08 -3.95
CA THR A 422 -41.37 -10.78 -4.48
C THR A 422 -41.95 -10.86 -5.89
N ASP A 423 -41.40 -11.75 -6.71
CA ASP A 423 -41.72 -11.84 -8.15
C ASP A 423 -42.41 -13.18 -8.50
N ASP A 424 -42.65 -14.05 -7.51
CA ASP A 424 -43.22 -15.40 -7.64
C ASP A 424 -42.55 -16.29 -8.72
N VAL A 425 -41.22 -16.17 -8.86
CA VAL A 425 -40.42 -16.96 -9.82
C VAL A 425 -39.67 -18.12 -9.16
N GLU A 426 -39.40 -19.18 -9.90
CA GLU A 426 -38.54 -20.26 -9.42
C GLU A 426 -37.06 -19.89 -9.54
N CYS A 427 -36.39 -19.72 -8.39
CA CYS A 427 -34.98 -19.37 -8.34
C CYS A 427 -34.21 -20.22 -7.32
N GLY A 428 -33.21 -20.97 -7.81
CA GLY A 428 -32.30 -21.79 -7.00
C GLY A 428 -30.84 -21.37 -7.12
N ASN A 429 -30.56 -20.14 -7.56
CA ASN A 429 -29.21 -19.73 -7.96
C ASN A 429 -28.19 -19.83 -6.83
N CYS A 430 -28.61 -19.50 -5.60
CA CYS A 430 -27.75 -19.56 -4.42
C CYS A 430 -27.35 -21.00 -4.04
N GLN A 431 -28.24 -22.00 -4.24
CA GLN A 431 -27.89 -23.41 -4.05
C GLN A 431 -26.94 -23.88 -5.17
N ARG A 432 -27.30 -23.63 -6.44
CA ARG A 432 -26.53 -24.11 -7.60
C ARG A 432 -25.07 -23.66 -7.60
N HIS A 433 -24.79 -22.47 -7.08
CA HIS A 433 -23.44 -21.91 -7.02
C HIS A 433 -22.79 -21.98 -5.64
N CYS A 434 -23.36 -22.75 -4.69
CA CYS A 434 -22.75 -22.91 -3.37
C CYS A 434 -21.63 -23.97 -3.44
N PRO A 435 -20.34 -23.59 -3.31
CA PRO A 435 -19.25 -24.54 -3.45
C PRO A 435 -19.16 -25.54 -2.29
N THR A 436 -19.71 -25.21 -1.12
CA THR A 436 -19.67 -26.07 0.08
C THR A 436 -20.95 -26.87 0.30
N GLY A 437 -21.95 -26.76 -0.59
CA GLY A 437 -23.25 -27.41 -0.39
C GLY A 437 -24.03 -26.91 0.84
N ALA A 438 -23.68 -25.74 1.38
CA ALA A 438 -24.30 -25.18 2.58
C ALA A 438 -25.74 -24.66 2.40
N ILE A 439 -26.27 -24.65 1.17
CA ILE A 439 -27.59 -24.07 0.87
C ILE A 439 -28.46 -25.12 0.21
N THR A 440 -29.64 -25.35 0.78
CA THR A 440 -30.67 -26.28 0.26
C THR A 440 -32.00 -25.57 0.06
N MET A 441 -32.68 -25.84 -1.04
CA MET A 441 -34.01 -25.29 -1.33
C MET A 441 -35.10 -26.11 -0.61
N ILE A 442 -35.85 -25.48 0.30
CA ILE A 442 -36.97 -26.06 1.05
C ILE A 442 -38.28 -25.39 0.67
N LEU A 443 -39.43 -26.04 0.88
CA LEU A 443 -40.74 -25.43 0.64
C LEU A 443 -40.92 -24.16 1.51
N SER A 444 -41.48 -23.09 0.92
CA SER A 444 -41.73 -21.84 1.63
C SER A 444 -42.82 -21.97 2.69
N ASP A 445 -43.80 -22.82 2.40
CA ASP A 445 -44.77 -23.31 3.37
C ASP A 445 -44.70 -24.84 3.40
N TYR A 446 -44.32 -25.39 4.56
CA TYR A 446 -44.20 -26.85 4.72
C TYR A 446 -45.54 -27.58 4.61
N ARG A 447 -46.66 -26.87 4.78
CA ARG A 447 -48.01 -27.43 4.69
C ARG A 447 -48.52 -27.50 3.26
N ASP A 448 -47.98 -26.68 2.36
CA ASP A 448 -48.37 -26.62 0.96
C ASP A 448 -47.26 -27.18 0.06
N THR A 449 -47.53 -28.36 -0.51
CA THR A 449 -46.62 -29.05 -1.44
C THR A 449 -46.46 -28.33 -2.77
N LYS A 450 -47.35 -27.38 -3.10
CA LYS A 450 -47.25 -26.51 -4.29
C LYS A 450 -46.50 -25.21 -4.01
N SER A 451 -46.15 -24.94 -2.75
CA SER A 451 -45.45 -23.71 -2.40
C SER A 451 -44.05 -23.66 -3.02
N ARG A 452 -43.62 -22.44 -3.36
CA ARG A 452 -42.31 -22.22 -3.98
C ARG A 452 -41.19 -22.62 -3.02
N LYS A 453 -40.05 -23.03 -3.58
CA LYS A 453 -38.89 -23.38 -2.75
C LYS A 453 -38.04 -22.15 -2.43
N ILE A 454 -37.70 -21.95 -1.16
CA ILE A 454 -36.81 -20.90 -0.65
C ILE A 454 -35.50 -21.49 -0.10
N PRO A 455 -34.40 -20.72 -0.06
CA PRO A 455 -33.14 -21.24 0.42
C PRO A 455 -33.09 -21.33 1.95
N SER A 456 -32.64 -22.48 2.44
CA SER A 456 -32.23 -22.71 3.84
C SER A 456 -30.72 -22.86 3.90
N VAL A 457 -30.07 -22.21 4.88
CA VAL A 457 -28.61 -22.16 5.00
C VAL A 457 -28.14 -22.97 6.21
N ASN A 458 -27.32 -23.99 5.96
CA ASN A 458 -26.56 -24.68 6.99
C ASN A 458 -25.30 -23.87 7.36
N LYS A 459 -25.33 -23.24 8.55
CA LYS A 459 -24.22 -22.38 9.04
C LYS A 459 -22.93 -23.15 9.32
N HIS A 460 -22.99 -24.47 9.57
CA HIS A 460 -21.81 -25.28 9.87
C HIS A 460 -20.97 -25.56 8.62
N LEU A 461 -21.61 -25.66 7.44
CA LEU A 461 -20.93 -25.88 6.17
C LEU A 461 -20.59 -24.57 5.43
N CYS A 462 -21.17 -23.45 5.86
CA CYS A 462 -20.96 -22.16 5.20
C CYS A 462 -19.59 -21.57 5.58
N ILE A 463 -18.72 -21.38 4.60
CA ILE A 463 -17.41 -20.73 4.80
C ILE A 463 -17.45 -19.21 4.61
N GLY A 464 -18.59 -18.67 4.16
CA GLY A 464 -18.75 -17.24 3.92
C GLY A 464 -18.04 -16.73 2.66
N CYS A 465 -17.90 -17.55 1.61
CA CYS A 465 -17.21 -17.18 0.37
C CYS A 465 -17.89 -16.09 -0.46
N GLY A 466 -19.20 -15.90 -0.28
CA GLY A 466 -20.00 -14.86 -0.94
C GLY A 466 -20.47 -15.17 -2.36
N ALA A 467 -20.27 -16.39 -2.87
CA ALA A 467 -20.76 -16.78 -4.20
C ALA A 467 -22.28 -16.57 -4.34
N CYS A 468 -23.04 -16.99 -3.32
CA CYS A 468 -24.49 -16.83 -3.25
C CYS A 468 -24.92 -15.36 -3.17
N GLU A 469 -24.21 -14.51 -2.42
CA GLU A 469 -24.49 -13.07 -2.35
C GLU A 469 -24.20 -12.43 -3.70
N ASN A 470 -23.03 -12.67 -4.30
CA ASN A 470 -22.63 -12.08 -5.58
C ASN A 470 -23.58 -12.43 -6.72
N LEU A 471 -23.94 -13.71 -6.86
CA LEU A 471 -24.77 -14.22 -7.96
C LEU A 471 -26.29 -14.06 -7.72
N CYS A 472 -26.72 -13.54 -6.57
CA CYS A 472 -28.13 -13.29 -6.32
C CYS A 472 -28.69 -12.28 -7.34
N PRO A 473 -29.79 -12.60 -8.06
CA PRO A 473 -30.40 -11.70 -9.05
C PRO A 473 -31.16 -10.55 -8.41
N ALA A 474 -31.57 -10.65 -7.14
CA ALA A 474 -32.31 -9.60 -6.44
C ALA A 474 -31.55 -8.25 -6.45
N ARG A 475 -32.29 -7.17 -6.68
CA ARG A 475 -31.80 -5.78 -6.73
C ARG A 475 -32.75 -4.86 -5.96
N PRO A 476 -32.26 -3.75 -5.37
CA PRO A 476 -30.85 -3.34 -5.28
C PRO A 476 -30.04 -4.16 -4.27
N PHE A 477 -30.69 -4.77 -3.29
CA PHE A 477 -30.06 -5.61 -2.27
C PHE A 477 -30.25 -7.09 -2.57
N SER A 478 -29.26 -7.90 -2.20
CA SER A 478 -29.35 -9.35 -2.37
C SER A 478 -30.29 -9.97 -1.35
N ALA A 479 -31.01 -11.01 -1.78
CA ALA A 479 -31.85 -11.84 -0.93
C ALA A 479 -31.05 -12.75 0.01
N ILE A 480 -29.78 -12.96 -0.28
CA ILE A 480 -28.86 -13.71 0.57
C ILE A 480 -27.60 -12.88 0.74
N ARG A 481 -27.17 -12.70 1.99
CA ARG A 481 -26.03 -11.87 2.36
C ARG A 481 -25.13 -12.61 3.34
N VAL A 482 -23.83 -12.44 3.21
CA VAL A 482 -22.84 -13.01 4.12
C VAL A 482 -22.58 -12.05 5.25
N LYS A 483 -22.69 -12.57 6.47
CA LYS A 483 -22.36 -11.89 7.71
C LYS A 483 -21.06 -12.44 8.27
N GLY A 484 -20.07 -11.57 8.45
CA GLY A 484 -18.76 -11.95 8.99
C GLY A 484 -18.80 -12.38 10.45
N TYR A 485 -17.95 -13.34 10.80
CA TYR A 485 -17.64 -13.65 12.20
C TYR A 485 -16.62 -12.64 12.76
N THR A 486 -16.66 -12.45 14.08
CA THR A 486 -15.68 -11.59 14.77
C THR A 486 -14.28 -12.18 14.69
N ASN A 487 -14.18 -13.50 14.90
CA ASN A 487 -12.99 -14.31 14.68
C ASN A 487 -13.35 -15.37 13.66
N HIS A 488 -12.43 -15.62 12.73
CA HIS A 488 -12.55 -16.73 11.80
C HIS A 488 -12.53 -18.04 12.57
N ARG A 489 -13.25 -19.04 12.07
CA ARG A 489 -13.34 -20.38 12.67
C ARG A 489 -12.73 -21.40 11.71
N THR A 490 -12.29 -22.53 12.24
CA THR A 490 -11.87 -23.68 11.43
C THR A 490 -12.88 -24.79 11.67
N ILE A 491 -13.31 -25.46 10.59
CA ILE A 491 -14.19 -26.64 10.63
C ILE A 491 -13.46 -27.92 10.32
#